data_AF-A0AA95HFT0-F1
#
_entry.id   AF-A0AA95HFT0-F1
#
_cell.length_a   1.000
_cell.length_b   1.000
_cell.length_c   1.000
_cell.angle_alpha   90.00
_cell.angle_beta   90.00
_cell.angle_gamma   90.00
#
_symmetry.space_group_name_H-M   'P 1'
#
loop_
_entity.id
_entity.type
_entity.pdbx_description
1 polymer ?
#
loop_
_entity_poly.entity_id
_entity_poly.type
_entity_poly.pdbx_seq_one_letter_code
_entity_poly.pdbx_strand_id
1 'polypeptide(L)' 'MDRQYDKIHRDLARTLRKNMTTPEQQLWDALRKRQLDGYRFRRQTPLGTVPK' A
#
# COMPACT_ATOMS: atom_id res chain seq x y z
N MET A 1 15.88 -7.46 14.16
CA MET A 1 14.56 -7.12 13.59
C MET A 1 13.69 -8.35 13.73
N ASP A 2 12.64 -8.27 14.54
CA ASP A 2 11.81 -9.45 14.79
C ASP A 2 10.93 -9.71 13.58
N ARG A 3 11.11 -10.89 12.95
CA ARG A 3 10.29 -11.38 11.81
C ARG A 3 8.78 -11.20 12.02
N GLN A 4 8.35 -11.18 13.28
CA GLN A 4 6.96 -11.01 13.69
C GLN A 4 6.40 -9.62 13.36
N TYR A 5 7.17 -8.54 13.53
CA TYR A 5 6.70 -7.17 13.31
C TYR A 5 6.46 -6.91 11.81
N ASP A 6 7.35 -7.42 10.96
CA ASP A 6 7.19 -7.37 9.50
C ASP A 6 5.94 -8.11 9.03
N LYS A 7 5.54 -9.18 9.72
CA LYS A 7 4.33 -9.94 9.39
C LYS A 7 3.08 -9.10 9.61
N ILE A 8 2.99 -8.39 10.75
CA ILE A 8 1.85 -7.54 11.08
C ILE A 8 1.67 -6.44 10.03
N HIS A 9 2.74 -5.74 9.64
CA HIS A 9 2.66 -4.69 8.62
C HIS A 9 2.28 -5.22 7.24
N ARG A 10 2.77 -6.41 6.85
CA ARG A 10 2.37 -7.05 5.60
C ARG A 10 0.90 -7.45 5.60
N ASP A 11 0.41 -8.02 6.70
CA ASP A 11 -0.99 -8.44 6.85
C ASP A 11 -1.91 -7.21 6.87
N LEU A 12 -1.55 -6.15 7.60
CA LEU A 12 -2.27 -4.87 7.59
C LEU A 12 -2.32 -4.25 6.19
N ALA A 13 -1.17 -4.17 5.50
CA ALA A 13 -1.12 -3.66 4.13
C ALA A 13 -1.96 -4.51 3.16
N ARG A 14 -2.09 -5.82 3.38
CA ARG A 14 -2.99 -6.67 2.58
C ARG A 14 -4.45 -6.31 2.84
N THR A 15 -4.83 -6.12 4.10
CA THR A 15 -6.20 -5.75 4.48
C THR A 15 -6.57 -4.38 3.92
N LEU A 16 -5.71 -3.38 4.08
CA LEU A 16 -5.95 -2.02 3.55
C LEU A 16 -6.10 -2.04 2.03
N ARG A 17 -5.37 -2.92 1.31
CA ARG A 17 -5.45 -2.99 -0.16
C ARG A 17 -6.76 -3.58 -0.65
N LYS A 18 -7.46 -4.34 0.20
CA LYS A 18 -8.81 -4.85 -0.04
C LYS A 18 -9.87 -3.81 0.35
N ASN A 19 -9.63 -3.09 1.44
CA ASN A 19 -10.59 -2.19 2.06
C ASN A 19 -10.21 -0.71 1.82
N MET A 20 -10.02 -0.32 0.57
CA MET A 20 -9.78 1.09 0.24
C MET A 20 -11.07 1.90 0.32
N THR A 21 -10.96 3.15 0.72
CA THR A 21 -12.03 4.13 0.64
C THR A 21 -12.38 4.47 -0.81
N THR A 22 -13.58 4.98 -1.07
CA THR A 22 -14.01 5.36 -2.43
C THR A 22 -13.02 6.33 -3.12
N PRO A 23 -12.51 7.39 -2.45
CA PRO A 23 -11.51 8.27 -3.07
C PRO A 23 -10.19 7.56 -3.39
N GLU A 24 -9.71 6.66 -2.51
CA GLU A 24 -8.50 5.88 -2.77
C GLU A 24 -8.67 4.92 -3.96
N GLN A 25 -9.86 4.35 -4.15
CA GLN A 25 -10.16 3.52 -5.30
C GLN A 25 -10.08 4.33 -6.60
N GLN A 26 -10.74 5.49 -6.65
CA GLN A 26 -10.70 6.39 -7.81
C GLN A 26 -9.26 6.81 -8.15
N LEU A 27 -8.48 7.21 -7.13
CA LEU A 27 -7.08 7.55 -7.31
C LEU A 27 -6.27 6.36 -7.81
N TRP A 28 -6.45 5.18 -7.24
CA TRP A 28 -5.72 3.99 -7.68
C TRP A 28 -6.07 3.58 -9.10
N ASP A 29 -7.33 3.72 -9.51
CA ASP A 29 -7.75 3.39 -10.87
C ASP A 29 -7.12 4.33 -11.91
N ALA A 30 -6.85 5.59 -11.55
CA ALA A 30 -6.08 6.51 -12.39
C ALA A 30 -4.56 6.21 -12.39
N LEU A 31 -4.00 5.71 -11.28
CA LEU A 31 -2.54 5.52 -11.14
C LEU A 31 -2.03 4.12 -11.50
N ARG A 32 -2.87 3.09 -11.44
CA ARG A 32 -2.46 1.69 -11.66
C ARG A 32 -1.97 1.48 -13.09
N LYS A 33 -1.27 0.36 -13.34
CA LYS A 33 -0.86 -0.08 -14.68
C LYS A 33 -0.03 0.95 -15.47
N ARG A 34 0.68 1.86 -14.78
CA ARG A 34 1.50 2.91 -15.42
C ARG A 34 0.71 3.89 -16.29
N GLN A 35 -0.56 4.11 -15.94
CA GLN A 35 -1.46 5.00 -16.69
C GLN A 35 -1.05 6.47 -16.64
N LEU A 36 -0.33 6.89 -15.59
CA LEU A 36 0.21 8.25 -15.47
C LEU A 36 1.67 8.28 -15.94
N ASP A 37 1.91 8.82 -17.13
CA ASP A 37 3.24 9.05 -17.73
C ASP A 37 4.21 7.85 -17.68
N GLY A 38 3.68 6.63 -17.65
CA GLY A 38 4.51 5.42 -17.53
C GLY A 38 5.04 5.13 -16.11
N TYR A 39 4.73 5.96 -15.12
CA TYR A 39 5.21 5.81 -13.75
C TYR A 39 4.56 4.63 -13.01
N ARG A 40 5.36 3.89 -12.24
CA ARG A 40 4.88 2.74 -11.46
C ARG A 40 4.55 3.13 -10.02
N PHE A 41 3.27 3.37 -9.76
CA PHE A 41 2.78 3.60 -8.41
C PHE A 41 2.59 2.30 -7.62
N ARG A 42 2.82 2.37 -6.30
CA ARG A 42 2.51 1.31 -5.33
C ARG A 42 1.60 1.89 -4.25
N ARG A 43 0.55 1.16 -3.87
CA ARG A 43 -0.35 1.56 -2.78
C ARG A 43 -0.06 0.81 -1.48
N GLN A 44 -0.17 1.54 -0.37
CA GLN A 44 -0.10 1.03 1.01
C GLN A 44 1.09 0.08 1.20
N THR A 45 2.27 0.55 0.79
CA THR A 45 3.53 -0.16 1.04
C THR A 45 3.97 0.15 2.47
N PRO A 46 4.29 -0.84 3.31
CA PRO A 46 4.89 -0.56 4.61
C PRO A 46 6.12 0.33 4.45
N LEU A 47 6.10 1.52 5.06
CA LEU A 47 7.19 2.49 5.00
C LEU A 47 8.05 2.35 6.24
N GLY A 48 8.99 1.39 6.22
CA GLY A 48 9.92 1.15 7.34
C GLY A 48 9.22 0.93 8.69
N THR A 49 10.00 0.86 9.76
CA THR A 49 9.47 0.83 11.13
C THR A 49 9.34 2.26 11.63
N VAL A 50 8.14 2.67 12.06
CA VAL A 50 8.04 3.82 12.98
C VAL A 50 8.72 3.38 14.28
N PRO A 51 9.80 4.06 14.73
CA PRO A 51 10.39 3.72 16.03
C PRO A 51 9.31 3.85 17.10
N LYS A 52 9.33 2.91 18.06
CA LYS A 52 8.47 2.97 19.25
C LYS A 52 8.68 4.26 20.02
#